data_AF-A0A3S1F7U3-F1
#
_entry.id   AF-A0A3S1F7U3-F1
#
_cell.length_a   1.000
_cell.length_b   1.000
_cell.length_c   1.000
_cell.angle_alpha   90.00
_cell.angle_beta   90.00
_cell.angle_gamma   90.00
#
_symmetry.space_group_name_H-M   'P 1'
#
loop_
_entity.id
_entity.type
_entity.pdbx_description
1 polymer ?
#
loop_
_entity_poly.entity_id
_entity_poly.type
_entity_poly.pdbx_seq_one_letter_code
_entity_poly.pdbx_strand_id
1 'polypeptide(L)'
;MKTDSIFYQLFAEFPSIFFELIGRSPSDTQGYQFRSVEIKQTAFRIDGVFLPPENNPDKTVYFCEVQFQKECGSFSAGTPSF
;
A
#
# COMPACT_ATOMS: atom_id res chain seq x y z
N MET A 1 -13.25 -11.29 2.04
CA MET A 1 -12.20 -10.73 1.17
C MET A 1 -11.07 -11.73 1.18
N LYS A 2 -10.96 -12.53 0.12
CA LYS A 2 -10.05 -13.68 0.05
C LYS A 2 -8.67 -13.10 -0.22
N THR A 3 -7.95 -12.95 0.88
CA THR A 3 -6.70 -12.25 1.10
C THR A 3 -5.72 -12.34 -0.07
N ASP A 4 -5.39 -11.18 -0.62
CA ASP A 4 -4.19 -10.94 -1.41
C ASP A 4 -2.96 -10.95 -0.50
N SER A 5 -2.73 -12.08 0.18
CA SER A 5 -1.58 -12.28 1.09
C SER A 5 -0.25 -12.05 0.39
N ILE A 6 -0.23 -12.10 -0.94
CA ILE A 6 0.97 -11.89 -1.74
C ILE A 6 1.54 -10.47 -1.61
N PHE A 7 0.70 -9.43 -1.56
CA PHE A 7 1.19 -8.06 -1.35
C PHE A 7 1.68 -7.87 0.07
N TYR A 8 0.98 -8.44 1.05
CA TYR A 8 1.43 -8.43 2.43
C TYR A 8 2.81 -9.11 2.56
N GLN A 9 2.98 -10.31 1.98
CA GLN A 9 4.27 -11.02 1.99
C GLN A 9 5.34 -10.26 1.23
N LEU A 10 5.02 -9.67 0.08
CA LEU A 10 5.96 -8.89 -0.72
C LEU A 10 6.49 -7.68 0.06
N PHE A 11 5.62 -6.90 0.70
CA PHE A 11 6.05 -5.74 1.48
C PHE A 11 6.66 -6.12 2.84
N ALA A 12 6.29 -7.28 3.40
CA ALA A 12 6.93 -7.81 4.60
C ALA A 12 8.36 -8.31 4.33
N GLU A 13 8.59 -8.96 3.18
CA GLU A 13 9.91 -9.48 2.79
C GLU A 13 10.79 -8.38 2.16
N PHE A 14 10.18 -7.48 1.38
CA PHE A 14 10.86 -6.42 0.66
C PHE A 14 10.16 -5.06 0.84
N PRO A 15 10.28 -4.43 2.03
CA PRO A 15 9.68 -3.11 2.28
C PRO A 15 10.27 -2.01 1.39
N SER A 16 11.49 -2.21 0.88
CA SER A 16 12.18 -1.27 -0.02
C SER A 16 11.44 -1.02 -1.34
N ILE A 17 10.72 -2.03 -1.87
CA ILE A 17 10.02 -1.94 -3.16
C ILE A 17 8.96 -0.84 -3.13
N PHE A 18 8.28 -0.65 -2.00
CA PHE A 18 7.29 0.43 -1.85
C PHE A 18 7.92 1.81 -2.11
N PHE A 19 9.14 2.02 -1.61
CA PHE A 19 9.84 3.29 -1.78
C PHE A 19 10.30 3.50 -3.21
N GLU A 20 10.74 2.44 -3.88
CA GLU A 20 11.08 2.48 -5.30
C GLU A 20 9.86 2.83 -6.16
N LEU A 21 8.68 2.28 -5.85
CA LEU A 21 7.43 2.58 -6.56
C LEU A 21 7.00 4.05 -6.46
N ILE A 22 7.31 4.71 -5.34
CA ILE A 22 7.05 6.15 -5.16
C ILE A 22 8.24 7.04 -5.58
N GLY A 23 9.26 6.47 -6.21
CA GLY A 23 10.43 7.19 -6.71
C GLY A 23 11.42 7.65 -5.63
N ARG A 24 11.42 7.00 -4.47
CA ARG A 24 12.40 7.26 -3.40
C ARG A 24 13.51 6.22 -3.39
N SER A 25 14.72 6.70 -3.10
CA SER A 25 15.89 5.83 -2.98
C SER A 25 15.74 4.89 -1.77
N PRO A 26 16.02 3.58 -1.92
CA PRO A 26 15.92 2.62 -0.82
C PRO A 26 16.88 2.92 0.34
N SER A 27 17.94 3.70 0.09
CA SER A 27 18.90 4.15 1.10
C SER A 27 18.32 5.19 2.07
N ASP A 28 17.47 6.10 1.60
CA ASP A 28 16.82 7.12 2.44
C ASP A 28 15.77 6.51 3.37
N THR A 29 15.24 5.37 2.93
CA THR A 29 14.12 4.65 3.55
C THR A 29 14.61 3.38 4.24
N GLN A 30 15.93 3.25 4.39
CA GLN A 30 16.54 2.16 5.14
C GLN A 30 16.15 2.25 6.62
N GLY A 31 15.72 1.12 7.18
CA GLY A 31 15.26 1.02 8.57
C GLY A 31 13.77 1.31 8.78
N TYR A 32 13.00 1.57 7.72
CA TYR A 32 11.56 1.57 7.82
C TYR A 32 11.02 0.17 8.13
N GLN A 33 10.05 0.09 9.05
CA GLN A 33 9.38 -1.16 9.40
C GLN A 33 7.99 -1.21 8.77
N PHE A 34 7.72 -2.28 8.01
CA PHE A 34 6.39 -2.59 7.51
C PHE A 34 5.55 -3.31 8.56
N ARG A 35 4.31 -2.86 8.78
CA ARG A 35 3.32 -3.49 9.66
C ARG A 35 1.92 -3.36 9.08
N SER A 36 1.08 -4.38 9.22
CA SER A 36 -0.37 -4.22 9.03
C SER A 36 -1.01 -3.87 10.37
N VAL A 37 -1.93 -2.90 10.37
CA VAL A 37 -2.57 -2.38 11.58
C VAL A 37 -4.08 -2.47 11.43
N GLU A 38 -4.72 -3.08 12.43
CA GLU A 38 -6.17 -3.09 12.57
C GLU A 38 -6.58 -2.10 13.67
N ILE A 39 -7.33 -1.07 13.29
CA ILE A 39 -7.82 -0.04 14.21
C ILE A 39 -9.14 -0.51 14.82
N LYS A 40 -9.08 -0.95 16.08
CA LYS A 40 -10.21 -1.52 16.82
C LYS A 40 -11.39 -0.56 17.04
N GLN A 41 -11.17 0.76 17.02
CA GLN A 41 -12.22 1.75 17.28
C GLN A 41 -13.22 1.94 16.12
N THR A 42 -12.79 1.72 14.88
CA THR A 42 -13.59 1.98 13.67
C THR A 42 -13.73 0.76 12.75
N ALA A 43 -13.26 -0.42 13.18
CA ALA A 43 -13.15 -1.62 12.36
C ALA A 43 -12.43 -1.34 11.02
N PHE A 44 -11.47 -0.41 11.05
CA PHE A 44 -10.70 -0.02 9.89
C PHE A 44 -9.42 -0.86 9.83
N ARG A 45 -9.17 -1.51 8.70
CA ARG A 45 -7.97 -2.32 8.50
C ARG A 45 -7.10 -1.65 7.44
N ILE A 46 -5.88 -1.30 7.84
CA ILE A 46 -4.88 -0.77 6.91
C ILE A 46 -4.02 -1.95 6.44
N ASP A 47 -3.95 -2.16 5.13
CA ASP A 47 -3.20 -3.28 4.55
C ASP A 47 -1.69 -3.17 4.84
N GLY A 48 -1.14 -1.95 4.85
CA GLY A 48 0.26 -1.71 5.15
C GLY A 48 0.56 -0.33 5.74
N VAL A 49 1.45 -0.28 6.73
CA VAL A 49 1.99 0.92 7.37
C VAL A 49 3.51 0.81 7.41
N PHE A 50 4.21 1.81 6.88
CA PHE A 50 5.66 1.92 6.97
C PHE A 50 6.03 2.96 8.03
N LEU A 51 6.56 2.47 9.14
CA LEU A 51 6.99 3.28 10.27
C LEU A 51 8.47 3.67 10.10
N PRO A 52 8.84 4.93 10.37
CA PRO A 52 10.23 5.34 10.35
C PRO A 52 11.03 4.62 11.45
N PRO A 53 12.36 4.53 11.30
CA PRO A 53 13.22 3.98 12.34
C PRO A 53 13.14 4.82 13.63
N GLU A 54 13.25 4.17 14.79
CA GLU A 54 13.16 4.82 16.12
C GLU A 54 14.18 5.96 16.31
N ASN A 55 15.31 5.89 15.60
CA ASN A 55 16.35 6.92 15.63
C ASN A 55 15.98 8.22 14.89
N ASN A 56 14.87 8.27 14.15
CA ASN A 56 14.40 9.46 13.45
C ASN A 56 12.87 9.52 13.40
N PRO A 57 12.20 9.86 14.53
CA PRO A 57 10.74 9.96 14.58
C PRO A 57 10.16 11.10 13.71
N ASP A 58 10.96 12.10 13.33
CA ASP A 58 10.56 13.19 12.42
C ASP A 58 10.33 12.73 10.97
N LYS A 59 10.74 11.50 10.62
CA LYS A 59 10.54 10.96 9.27
C LYS A 59 9.07 10.61 9.02
N THR A 60 8.63 10.80 7.78
CA THR A 60 7.23 10.59 7.37
C THR A 60 6.80 9.13 7.53
N VAL A 61 5.60 8.91 8.10
CA VAL A 61 4.92 7.61 8.12
C VAL A 61 4.18 7.43 6.79
N TYR A 62 4.29 6.25 6.17
CA TYR A 62 3.57 5.95 4.93
C TYR A 62 2.47 4.93 5.19
N PHE A 63 1.30 5.18 4.62
CA PHE A 63 0.16 4.26 4.62
C PHE A 63 -0.01 3.71 3.20
N CYS A 64 -0.20 2.40 3.11
CA CYS A 64 -0.40 1.68 1.86
C CYS A 64 -1.71 0.88 1.97
N GLU A 65 -2.64 1.17 1.07
CA GLU A 65 -3.85 0.39 0.87
C GLU A 65 -3.83 -0.21 -0.53
N VAL A 66 -4.10 -1.51 -0.62
CA VAL A 66 -4.15 -2.21 -1.90
C VAL A 66 -5.61 -2.36 -2.28
N GLN A 67 -6.09 -1.45 -3.13
CA GLN A 67 -7.47 -1.50 -3.61
C GLN A 67 -7.52 -2.12 -5.00
N PHE A 68 -8.24 -3.24 -5.12
CA PHE A 68 -8.57 -3.82 -6.41
C PHE A 68 -9.66 -3.00 -7.07
N GLN A 69 -9.50 -2.72 -8.36
CA GLN A 69 -10.65 -2.27 -9.14
C GLN A 69 -11.70 -3.38 -9.09
N LYS A 70 -12.86 -3.09 -8.48
CA LYS A 70 -14.07 -3.80 -8.85
C LYS A 70 -14.25 -3.56 -10.34
N GLU A 71 -14.43 -4.62 -11.11
CA GLU A 71 -14.71 -4.50 -12.54
C GLU A 71 -15.83 -3.49 -12.75
N CYS A 72 -15.45 -2.29 -13.20
CA CYS A 72 -16.38 -1.28 -13.61
C CYS A 72 -16.86 -1.74 -14.97
N GLY A 73 -18.18 -1.91 -15.08
CA GLY A 73 -18.84 -2.53 -16.22
C GLY A 73 -18.31 -2.06 -17.56
N SER A 74 -18.31 -3.02 -18.49
CA SER A 74 -18.06 -2.88 -19.92
C SER A 74 -18.29 -1.45 -20.42
N PHE A 75 -17.24 -0.87 -21.01
CA PHE A 75 -17.35 0.35 -21.81
C PHE A 75 -18.40 0.08 -22.91
N SER A 76 -19.64 0.51 -22.73
CA SER A 76 -20.60 0.53 -23.83
C SER A 76 -20.12 1.61 -24.77
N ALA A 77 -19.43 1.20 -25.83
CA ALA A 77 -19.19 2.05 -26.98
C ALA A 77 -20.54 2.59 -27.42
N GLY A 78 -20.81 3.87 -27.15
CA GLY A 78 -21.92 4.57 -27.77
C GLY A 78 -21.72 4.43 -29.27
N THR A 79 -22.57 3.66 -29.92
CA THR A 79 -22.65 3.64 -31.37
C THR A 79 -22.86 5.08 -31.83
N PRO A 80 -21.97 5.68 -32.63
CA PRO A 80 -22.29 6.92 -33.28
C PRO A 80 -23.35 6.57 -34.33
N SER A 81 -24.59 7.00 -34.08
CA SER A 81 -25.62 7.04 -35.10
C SER A 81 -25.18 8.05 -36.16
N PHE A 82 -24.81 7.55 -37.34
CA PHE A 82 -24.67 8.35 -38.56
C PHE A 82 -26.04 8.67 -39.15
#